data_AF-A0A0L0FFF6-F1
#
_entry.id   AF-A0A0L0FFF6-F1
#
_cell.length_a   1.000
_cell.length_b   1.000
_cell.length_c   1.000
_cell.angle_alpha   90.00
_cell.angle_beta   90.00
_cell.angle_gamma   90.00
#
_symmetry.space_group_name_H-M   'P 1'
#
loop_
_entity.id
_entity.type
_entity.pdbx_description
1 polymer ?
#
loop_
_entity_poly.entity_id
_entity_poly.type
_entity_poly.pdbx_seq_one_letter_code
_entity_poly.pdbx_strand_id
1 'polypeptide(L)'
;MDLAKKRTSQGPTRASDYLLVLVIDCSLYIWGDIGANSMVDGETNQTSFAACLDAVMVFLNAYLMLSQNHSIAIVASHAGGSALVYPEEVP
;
A
#
# COMPACT_ATOMS: atom_id res chain seq x y z
N MET A 1 -28.26 52.43 -1.17
CA MET A 1 -26.81 52.21 -1.34
C MET A 1 -26.45 51.11 -0.36
N ASP A 2 -26.59 49.85 -0.80
CA ASP A 2 -26.31 48.67 0.03
C ASP A 2 -25.27 47.82 -0.68
N LEU A 3 -24.12 47.71 -0.02
CA LEU A 3 -22.98 46.91 -0.43
C LEU A 3 -23.34 45.43 -0.29
N ALA A 4 -23.89 44.86 -1.37
CA ALA A 4 -24.04 43.42 -1.50
C ALA A 4 -22.65 42.78 -1.63
N LYS A 5 -22.13 42.41 -0.46
CA LYS A 5 -20.99 41.53 -0.19
C LYS A 5 -20.94 40.40 -1.23
N LYS A 6 -20.05 40.56 -2.21
CA LYS A 6 -19.67 39.53 -3.18
C LYS A 6 -19.03 38.40 -2.39
N ARG A 7 -19.85 37.44 -1.93
CA ARG A 7 -19.40 36.15 -1.41
C ARG A 7 -18.56 35.54 -2.53
N THR A 8 -17.25 35.66 -2.40
CA THR A 8 -16.28 34.82 -3.08
C THR A 8 -16.69 33.39 -2.78
N SER A 9 -17.25 32.72 -3.78
CA SER A 9 -17.51 31.29 -3.77
C SER A 9 -16.17 30.56 -3.83
N GLN A 10 -15.42 30.57 -2.72
CA GLN A 10 -14.56 29.43 -2.44
C GLN A 10 -15.51 28.28 -2.15
N GLY A 11 -15.81 27.50 -3.19
CA GLY A 11 -16.39 26.17 -3.02
C GLY A 11 -15.48 25.37 -2.08
N PRO A 12 -16.01 24.35 -1.39
CA PRO A 12 -15.20 23.54 -0.50
C PRO A 12 -13.97 23.07 -1.29
N THR A 13 -12.78 23.42 -0.83
CA THR A 13 -11.53 22.80 -1.28
C THR A 13 -11.75 21.30 -1.14
N ARG A 14 -12.03 20.61 -2.25
CA ARG A 14 -12.15 19.16 -2.28
C ARG A 14 -10.92 18.64 -1.56
N ALA A 15 -11.14 17.89 -0.49
CA ALA A 15 -10.04 17.22 0.19
C ALA A 15 -9.25 16.46 -0.90
N SER A 16 -7.94 16.72 -0.94
CA SER A 16 -7.05 16.15 -1.94
C SER A 16 -7.04 14.64 -1.74
N ASP A 17 -7.44 13.89 -2.76
CA ASP A 17 -7.41 12.43 -2.73
C ASP A 17 -5.97 11.96 -2.90
N TYR A 18 -5.54 11.03 -2.05
CA TYR A 18 -4.19 10.47 -2.08
C TYR A 18 -4.28 8.98 -2.40
N LEU A 19 -3.49 8.54 -3.37
CA LEU A 19 -3.42 7.13 -3.76
C LEU A 19 -2.01 6.59 -3.50
N LEU A 20 -1.93 5.53 -2.71
CA LEU A 20 -0.72 4.73 -2.55
C LEU A 20 -0.84 3.44 -3.37
N VAL A 21 0.11 3.22 -4.27
CA VAL A 21 0.21 1.97 -5.04
C VAL A 21 1.38 1.15 -4.50
N LEU A 22 1.07 -0.03 -3.98
CA LEU A 22 2.06 -0.97 -3.49
C LEU A 22 2.26 -2.09 -4.52
N VAL A 23 3.49 -2.24 -5.00
CA VAL A 23 3.89 -3.38 -5.85
C VAL A 23 4.76 -4.32 -5.02
N ILE A 24 4.31 -5.56 -4.85
CA ILE A 24 4.99 -6.58 -4.05
C ILE A 24 5.61 -7.59 -5.00
N ASP A 25 6.92 -7.80 -4.92
CA ASP A 25 7.58 -8.92 -5.58
C ASP A 25 7.26 -10.22 -4.81
N CYS A 26 6.62 -11.16 -5.49
CA CYS A 26 6.20 -12.47 -4.98
C CYS A 26 7.08 -13.61 -5.53
N SER A 27 8.31 -13.31 -5.98
CA SER A 27 9.25 -14.31 -6.48
C SER A 27 9.62 -15.35 -5.42
N LEU A 28 9.20 -16.60 -5.64
CA LEU A 28 9.53 -17.73 -4.77
C LEU A 28 11.04 -18.00 -4.68
N TYR A 29 11.80 -17.62 -5.71
CA TYR A 29 13.25 -17.75 -5.70
C TYR A 29 13.87 -16.84 -4.63
N ILE A 30 13.46 -15.57 -4.60
CA ILE A 30 13.99 -14.57 -3.68
C ILE A 30 13.56 -14.90 -2.24
N TRP A 31 12.26 -15.12 -2.03
CA TRP A 31 11.75 -15.42 -0.69
C TRP A 31 12.15 -16.80 -0.18
N GLY A 32 12.36 -17.76 -1.08
CA GLY A 32 12.84 -19.11 -0.76
C GLY A 32 14.32 -19.13 -0.36
N ASP A 33 15.16 -18.35 -1.06
CA ASP A 33 16.59 -18.22 -0.72
C ASP A 33 16.80 -17.52 0.63
N ILE A 34 16.01 -16.48 0.91
CA ILE A 34 15.97 -15.82 2.23
C ILE A 34 15.55 -16.84 3.32
N GLY A 35 14.54 -17.66 3.07
CA GLY A 35 14.11 -18.70 4.01
C GLY A 35 15.13 -19.82 4.24
N ALA A 36 15.86 -20.22 3.18
CA ALA A 36 16.83 -21.31 3.22
C ALA A 36 18.16 -20.89 3.87
N ASN A 37 18.66 -19.70 3.55
CA ASN A 37 19.92 -19.17 4.11
C ASN A 37 19.77 -18.71 5.57
N SER A 38 18.54 -18.51 6.04
CA SER A 38 18.24 -18.21 7.44
C SER A 38 18.58 -19.34 8.43
N MET A 39 18.72 -20.59 7.97
CA MET A 39 19.04 -21.73 8.84
C MET A 39 20.54 -21.98 9.03
N VAL A 40 21.41 -21.33 8.23
CA VAL A 40 22.82 -21.75 8.09
C VAL A 40 23.78 -20.99 9.03
N ASP A 41 23.51 -19.73 9.39
CA ASP A 41 24.52 -18.88 10.06
C ASP A 41 24.16 -18.34 11.46
N GLY A 42 23.06 -18.79 12.08
CA GLY A 42 22.75 -18.44 13.48
C GLY A 42 22.42 -16.97 13.76
N GLU A 43 22.56 -16.07 12.77
CA GLU A 43 22.05 -14.69 12.81
C GLU A 43 20.63 -14.66 12.22
N THR A 44 19.64 -14.68 13.10
CA THR A 44 18.20 -14.81 12.79
C THR A 44 17.54 -13.52 12.27
N ASN A 45 18.22 -12.71 11.46
CA ASN A 45 17.74 -11.36 11.10
C ASN A 45 17.04 -11.26 9.74
N GLN A 46 16.74 -12.39 9.09
CA GLN A 46 16.05 -12.43 7.80
C GLN A 46 14.54 -12.58 7.99
N THR A 47 13.77 -11.69 7.34
CA THR A 47 12.31 -11.62 7.47
C THR A 47 11.65 -12.56 6.45
N SER A 48 10.77 -13.44 6.91
CA SER A 48 9.98 -14.29 6.01
C SER A 48 9.01 -13.46 5.17
N PHE A 49 8.58 -13.99 4.02
CA PHE A 49 7.57 -13.31 3.20
C PHE A 49 6.29 -12.98 3.99
N ALA A 50 5.82 -13.92 4.82
CA ALA A 50 4.65 -13.70 5.69
C ALA A 50 4.87 -12.55 6.68
N ALA A 51 6.02 -12.51 7.36
CA ALA A 51 6.34 -11.43 8.31
C ALA A 51 6.49 -10.06 7.60
N CYS A 52 6.99 -10.06 6.35
CA CYS A 52 7.01 -8.86 5.52
C CYS A 52 5.58 -8.37 5.23
N LEU A 53 4.68 -9.26 4.81
CA LEU A 53 3.29 -8.93 4.56
C LEU A 53 2.57 -8.41 5.82
N ASP A 54 2.81 -9.01 6.98
CA ASP A 54 2.24 -8.54 8.25
C ASP A 54 2.67 -7.08 8.54
N ALA A 55 3.95 -6.77 8.40
CA ALA A 55 4.47 -5.41 8.59
C ALA A 55 3.90 -4.43 7.56
N VAL A 56 3.78 -4.87 6.30
CA VAL A 56 3.15 -4.09 5.22
C VAL A 56 1.70 -3.79 5.54
N MET A 57 0.92 -4.74 6.06
CA MET A 57 -0.47 -4.53 6.42
C MET A 57 -0.61 -3.49 7.55
N VAL A 58 0.28 -3.52 8.55
CA VAL A 58 0.34 -2.49 9.60
C VAL A 58 0.63 -1.11 8.99
N PHE A 59 1.58 -1.02 8.05
CA PHE A 59 1.89 0.22 7.35
C PHE A 59 0.69 0.75 6.53
N LEU A 60 0.02 -0.10 5.76
CA LEU A 60 -1.15 0.29 4.97
C LEU A 60 -2.30 0.76 5.86
N ASN A 61 -2.54 0.08 6.98
CA ASN A 61 -3.54 0.50 7.97
C ASN A 61 -3.20 1.88 8.55
N ALA A 62 -1.94 2.10 8.92
CA ALA A 62 -1.49 3.40 9.41
C ALA A 62 -1.64 4.50 8.33
N TYR A 63 -1.33 4.18 7.07
CA TYR A 63 -1.51 5.10 5.95
C TYR A 63 -2.99 5.49 5.77
N LEU A 64 -3.91 4.52 5.79
CA LEU A 64 -5.34 4.76 5.68
C LEU A 64 -5.91 5.56 6.88
N MET A 65 -5.31 5.43 8.07
CA MET A 65 -5.72 6.19 9.25
C MET A 65 -5.34 7.68 9.23
N LEU A 66 -4.41 8.09 8.36
CA LEU A 66 -3.99 9.50 8.27
C LEU A 66 -5.10 10.43 7.75
N SER A 67 -5.95 9.94 6.84
CA SER A 67 -7.06 10.71 6.27
C SER A 67 -8.06 9.79 5.58
N GLN A 68 -9.35 10.15 5.62
CA GLN A 68 -10.42 9.42 4.93
C GLN A 68 -10.32 9.49 3.39
N ASN A 69 -9.47 10.38 2.87
CA ASN A 69 -9.22 10.55 1.44
C ASN A 69 -8.00 9.74 0.95
N HIS A 70 -7.42 8.90 1.81
CA HIS A 70 -6.35 7.99 1.43
C HIS A 70 -6.94 6.70 0.86
N SER A 71 -6.45 6.31 -0.31
CA SER A 71 -6.80 5.08 -1.00
C SER A 71 -5.54 4.26 -1.26
N ILE A 72 -5.68 2.95 -1.33
CA ILE A 72 -4.58 2.03 -1.61
C ILE A 72 -4.92 1.16 -2.82
N ALA A 73 -3.89 0.76 -3.57
CA ALA A 73 -3.95 -0.31 -4.56
C ALA A 73 -2.75 -1.22 -4.35
N ILE A 74 -2.96 -2.54 -4.44
CA ILE A 74 -1.92 -3.55 -4.21
C ILE A 74 -1.79 -4.41 -5.47
N VAL A 75 -0.59 -4.51 -5.99
CA VAL A 75 -0.24 -5.33 -7.16
C VAL A 75 0.79 -6.36 -6.73
N ALA A 76 0.51 -7.64 -6.97
CA ALA A 76 1.48 -8.71 -6.83
C ALA A 76 2.20 -8.93 -8.16
N SER A 77 3.53 -8.93 -8.12
CA SER A 77 4.39 -9.28 -9.25
C SER A 77 4.95 -10.69 -9.02
N HIS A 78 4.63 -11.64 -9.90
CA HIS A 78 5.19 -12.99 -9.85
C HIS A 78 5.90 -13.31 -11.18
N ALA A 79 6.69 -14.38 -11.22
CA ALA A 79 7.51 -14.73 -12.38
C ALA A 79 6.71 -14.94 -13.69
N GLY A 80 5.41 -15.26 -13.59
CA GLY A 80 4.50 -15.45 -14.73
C GLY A 80 3.66 -14.23 -15.10
N GLY A 81 3.76 -13.10 -14.37
CA GLY A 81 3.00 -11.88 -14.63
C GLY A 81 2.67 -11.07 -13.37
N SER A 82 1.87 -10.03 -13.52
CA SER A 82 1.38 -9.23 -12.40
C SER A 82 -0.13 -9.34 -12.25
N ALA A 83 -0.62 -9.36 -11.02
CA ALA A 83 -2.04 -9.38 -10.70
C ALA A 83 -2.39 -8.25 -9.73
N LEU A 84 -3.52 -7.59 -9.95
CA LEU A 84 -4.09 -6.67 -8.97
C LEU A 84 -4.69 -7.49 -7.84
N VAL A 85 -4.13 -7.34 -6.64
CA VAL A 85 -4.59 -8.03 -5.42
C VAL A 85 -5.67 -7.21 -4.72
N TYR A 86 -5.55 -5.88 -4.77
CA TYR A 86 -6.53 -4.97 -4.20
C TYR A 86 -6.62 -3.68 -5.04
N PRO A 87 -7.83 -3.15 -5.30
CA PRO A 87 -9.13 -3.75 -4.99
C PRO A 87 -9.37 -5.02 -5.83
N GLU A 88 -10.13 -5.97 -5.27
CA GLU A 88 -10.50 -7.21 -5.97
C GLU A 88 -11.28 -6.85 -7.25
N GLU A 89 -10.93 -7.49 -8.37
CA GLU A 89 -11.75 -7.38 -9.58
C GLU A 89 -13.10 -8.05 -9.29
N VAL A 90 -14.17 -7.26 -9.23
CA VAL A 90 -15.53 -7.79 -9.06
C VAL A 90 -15.83 -8.69 -10.26
N PRO A 91 -16.21 -9.98 -10.04
CA PRO A 91 -16.51 -10.92 -11.13
C PRO A 91 -17.71 -10.52 -11.99
#